data_AF-A0A4Q3SQC2-F1
#
_entry.id   AF-A0A4Q3SQC2-F1
#
_cell.length_a   1.000
_cell.length_b   1.000
_cell.length_c   1.000
_cell.angle_alpha   90.00
_cell.angle_beta   90.00
_cell.angle_gamma   90.00
#
_symmetry.space_group_name_H-M   'P 1'
#
loop_
_entity.id
_entity.type
_entity.pdbx_description
1 polymer ?
#
loop_
_entity_poly.entity_id
_entity_poly.type
_entity_poly.pdbx_seq_one_letter_code
_entity_poly.pdbx_strand_id
1 'polypeptide(L)'
;MVIWTWLHRMIVPYKFITLQLIRLSFVLSLIFLFVAIPVGCNNRKVVPEVIYDGDKAVGVVIQADREKGLSANDSLLTVKLLHNPARLLGSATTIGDENLIAFYPAIPFIAGETYQVFYKNKLISEFRTRTSTSVSSTSITAVYPTIDTLPANLLKLYIVFSAPMRESVSSEYIHLVDESGDTLNDVFLDLQPELWNESGTVLTTWFDPGRIKRDLQPNLEKGNPLIAGKRYRLFVSKEWKDRKGELLTQDFEKQFVVKQRDEKIPDPNSWKIVSPVAN
;
A
#
# COMPACT_ATOMS: atom_id res chain seq x y z
N MET A 1 -3.81 -7.93 -84.84
CA MET A 1 -2.75 -8.91 -85.18
C MET A 1 -2.43 -9.62 -83.86
N VAL A 2 -2.80 -10.86 -83.54
CA VAL A 2 -3.01 -12.14 -84.25
C VAL A 2 -3.97 -12.95 -83.35
N ILE A 3 -5.19 -13.26 -83.81
CA ILE A 3 -5.71 -14.60 -84.22
C ILE A 3 -6.11 -15.53 -83.06
N TRP A 4 -7.43 -15.75 -82.98
CA TRP A 4 -8.12 -16.91 -82.41
C TRP A 4 -7.84 -18.18 -83.21
N THR A 5 -7.71 -19.34 -82.55
CA THR A 5 -8.26 -20.62 -83.07
C THR A 5 -8.53 -21.62 -81.94
N TRP A 6 -9.72 -22.22 -82.02
CA TRP A 6 -10.22 -23.39 -81.31
C TRP A 6 -9.65 -24.70 -81.89
N LEU A 7 -9.44 -25.74 -81.07
CA LEU A 7 -9.53 -27.16 -81.49
C LEU A 7 -9.71 -28.03 -80.22
N HIS A 8 -10.90 -28.58 -79.98
CA HIS A 8 -11.36 -29.94 -80.33
C HIS A 8 -10.95 -31.07 -79.36
N ARG A 9 -11.99 -31.75 -78.84
CA ARG A 9 -11.99 -33.07 -78.19
C ARG A 9 -11.29 -34.12 -79.06
N MET A 10 -10.64 -35.10 -78.43
CA MET A 10 -10.92 -36.52 -78.70
C MET A 10 -10.28 -37.47 -77.68
N ILE A 11 -11.02 -38.52 -77.38
CA ILE A 11 -10.70 -39.67 -76.51
C ILE A 11 -9.82 -40.65 -77.29
N VAL A 12 -8.85 -41.28 -76.63
CA VAL A 12 -8.26 -42.56 -77.07
C VAL A 12 -8.21 -43.54 -75.89
N PRO A 13 -8.66 -44.80 -76.05
CA PRO A 13 -8.69 -45.83 -75.01
C PRO A 13 -7.51 -46.82 -75.13
N TYR A 14 -7.09 -47.47 -74.04
CA TYR A 14 -6.50 -48.83 -74.01
C TYR A 14 -6.36 -49.28 -72.54
N LYS A 15 -7.22 -50.13 -71.96
CA LYS A 15 -7.35 -51.60 -72.02
C LYS A 15 -6.16 -52.43 -71.45
N PHE A 16 -6.51 -53.12 -70.36
CA PHE A 16 -6.14 -54.48 -69.92
C PHE A 16 -4.76 -54.76 -69.30
N ILE A 17 -4.81 -55.15 -68.01
CA ILE A 17 -4.44 -56.47 -67.44
C ILE A 17 -5.03 -56.47 -66.01
N THR A 18 -6.19 -57.13 -65.78
CA THR A 18 -6.35 -58.46 -65.11
C THR A 18 -5.49 -58.63 -63.85
N LEU A 19 -5.92 -59.17 -62.71
CA LEU A 19 -7.18 -59.58 -62.09
C LEU A 19 -6.66 -60.22 -60.77
N GLN A 20 -7.32 -59.95 -59.63
CA GLN A 20 -7.17 -60.66 -58.35
C GLN A 20 -5.83 -60.43 -57.61
N LEU A 21 -5.83 -59.87 -56.40
CA LEU A 21 -6.39 -60.49 -55.21
C LEU A 21 -6.99 -59.42 -54.28
N ILE A 22 -8.30 -59.54 -54.07
CA ILE A 22 -9.02 -58.94 -52.95
C ILE A 22 -8.83 -59.89 -51.76
N ARG A 23 -8.66 -59.29 -50.58
CA ARG A 23 -8.68 -59.88 -49.22
C ARG A 23 -7.34 -60.40 -48.70
N LEU A 24 -6.54 -59.53 -48.07
CA LEU A 24 -6.09 -59.70 -46.68
C LEU A 24 -5.23 -58.50 -46.22
N SER A 25 -5.80 -57.32 -46.03
CA SER A 25 -5.13 -56.23 -45.29
C SER A 25 -6.17 -55.24 -44.79
N PHE A 26 -6.89 -55.62 -43.74
CA PHE A 26 -7.71 -54.68 -42.98
C PHE A 26 -7.79 -55.01 -41.48
N VAL A 27 -6.79 -55.73 -40.93
CA VAL A 27 -6.76 -56.09 -39.50
C VAL A 27 -5.37 -55.92 -38.86
N LEU A 28 -4.47 -55.15 -39.48
CA LEU A 28 -3.14 -54.86 -38.91
C LEU A 28 -2.81 -53.37 -39.04
N SER A 29 -3.66 -52.50 -38.49
CA SER A 29 -3.34 -51.08 -38.34
C SER A 29 -4.15 -50.40 -37.22
N LEU A 30 -4.41 -51.11 -36.12
CA LEU A 30 -5.16 -50.54 -34.99
C LEU A 30 -4.64 -50.98 -33.61
N ILE A 31 -3.35 -51.29 -33.52
CA ILE A 31 -2.64 -51.48 -32.25
C ILE A 31 -1.31 -50.75 -32.42
N PHE A 32 -0.99 -49.84 -31.51
CA PHE A 32 0.08 -48.82 -31.55
C PHE A 32 -0.29 -47.43 -32.09
N LEU A 33 -1.37 -46.86 -31.57
CA LEU A 33 -1.37 -45.43 -31.24
C LEU A 33 -1.32 -45.31 -29.72
N PHE A 34 -0.16 -45.56 -29.12
CA PHE A 34 0.12 -45.11 -27.77
C PHE A 34 0.21 -43.58 -27.82
N VAL A 35 -0.94 -42.92 -27.73
CA VAL A 35 -1.03 -41.49 -27.48
C VAL A 35 -0.47 -41.30 -26.07
N ALA A 36 0.82 -40.99 -25.99
CA ALA A 36 1.37 -40.33 -24.83
C ALA A 36 0.67 -38.98 -24.75
N ILE A 37 -0.46 -38.92 -24.05
CA ILE A 37 -1.07 -37.67 -23.63
C ILE A 37 -0.01 -37.07 -22.70
N PRO A 38 0.64 -35.94 -23.04
CA PRO A 38 1.37 -35.22 -22.03
C PRO A 38 0.31 -34.81 -21.01
N VAL A 39 0.30 -35.46 -19.85
CA VAL A 39 -0.25 -34.87 -18.63
C VAL A 39 0.63 -33.67 -18.37
N GLY A 40 0.29 -32.56 -19.04
CA GLY A 40 0.83 -31.26 -18.69
C GLY A 40 0.40 -31.05 -17.25
N CYS A 41 1.36 -31.19 -16.32
CA CYS A 41 1.21 -30.64 -14.99
C CYS A 41 0.92 -29.15 -15.17
N ASN A 42 -0.36 -28.81 -15.13
CA ASN A 42 -0.83 -27.45 -15.19
C ASN A 42 -0.47 -26.84 -13.83
N ASN A 43 0.78 -26.41 -13.68
CA ASN A 43 1.23 -25.57 -12.57
C ASN A 43 0.56 -24.20 -12.73
N ARG A 44 -0.75 -24.16 -12.52
CA ARG A 44 -1.46 -22.90 -12.29
C ARG A 44 -0.90 -22.36 -10.99
N LYS A 45 0.00 -21.38 -11.08
CA LYS A 45 0.28 -20.48 -9.96
C LYS A 45 -1.06 -19.83 -9.60
N VAL A 46 -1.69 -20.31 -8.54
CA VAL A 46 -2.90 -19.67 -8.05
C VAL A 46 -2.48 -18.39 -7.37
N VAL A 47 -2.89 -17.29 -8.00
CA VAL A 47 -2.71 -15.93 -7.49
C VAL A 47 -3.63 -15.78 -6.26
N PRO A 48 -3.19 -15.13 -5.18
CA PRO A 48 -4.06 -14.93 -4.02
C PRO A 48 -5.30 -14.15 -4.41
N GLU A 49 -6.45 -14.58 -3.88
CA GLU A 49 -7.73 -13.92 -4.13
C GLU A 49 -8.09 -13.03 -2.94
N VAL A 50 -8.25 -11.73 -3.17
CA VAL A 50 -8.62 -10.78 -2.13
C VAL A 50 -10.14 -10.80 -1.92
N ILE A 51 -10.57 -10.97 -0.67
CA ILE A 51 -11.97 -10.93 -0.23
C ILE A 51 -12.35 -9.48 0.05
N TYR A 52 -13.48 -9.03 -0.51
CA TYR A 52 -14.01 -7.68 -0.32
C TYR A 52 -15.37 -7.68 0.37
N ASP A 53 -15.58 -6.71 1.25
CA ASP A 53 -16.89 -6.30 1.78
C ASP A 53 -17.13 -4.84 1.37
N GLY A 54 -17.97 -4.64 0.34
CA GLY A 54 -18.03 -3.38 -0.40
C GLY A 54 -16.66 -3.03 -1.01
N ASP A 55 -16.12 -1.85 -0.68
CA ASP A 55 -14.79 -1.41 -1.11
C ASP A 55 -13.65 -1.84 -0.17
N LYS A 56 -13.96 -2.46 0.97
CA LYS A 56 -12.95 -2.85 1.96
C LYS A 56 -12.39 -4.23 1.62
N ALA A 57 -11.07 -4.32 1.44
CA ALA A 57 -10.38 -5.60 1.33
C ALA A 57 -10.24 -6.24 2.72
N VAL A 58 -11.13 -7.17 3.06
CA VAL A 58 -11.26 -7.74 4.41
C VAL A 58 -10.50 -9.05 4.63
N GLY A 59 -10.00 -9.67 3.56
CA GLY A 59 -9.28 -10.94 3.67
C GLY A 59 -8.54 -11.30 2.40
N VAL A 60 -7.70 -12.33 2.46
CA VAL A 60 -7.02 -12.90 1.29
C VAL A 60 -7.00 -14.42 1.39
N VAL A 61 -7.39 -15.09 0.30
CA VAL A 61 -7.31 -16.53 0.12
C VAL A 61 -6.00 -16.86 -0.58
N ILE A 62 -5.21 -17.73 0.04
CA ILE A 62 -3.91 -18.18 -0.47
C ILE A 62 -3.99 -19.68 -0.68
N GLN A 63 -3.61 -20.15 -1.87
CA GLN A 63 -3.46 -21.58 -2.10
C GLN A 63 -2.11 -22.07 -1.58
N ALA A 64 -2.16 -23.16 -0.84
CA ALA A 64 -1.00 -23.84 -0.35
C ALA A 64 -0.37 -24.72 -1.44
N ASP A 65 0.92 -24.54 -1.69
CA ASP A 65 1.66 -25.33 -2.67
C ASP A 65 1.58 -26.83 -2.30
N ARG A 66 1.30 -27.66 -3.31
CA ARG A 66 0.97 -29.09 -3.16
C ARG A 66 2.05 -29.91 -2.48
N GLU A 67 3.30 -29.42 -2.44
CA GLU A 67 4.42 -30.21 -1.95
C GLU A 67 4.57 -30.24 -0.42
N LYS A 68 4.04 -29.27 0.35
CA LYS A 68 4.03 -29.31 1.83
C LYS A 68 2.86 -28.50 2.38
N GLY A 69 1.89 -29.18 2.99
CA GLY A 69 0.69 -28.57 3.57
C GLY A 69 0.98 -27.28 4.33
N LEU A 70 0.32 -26.19 3.91
CA LEU A 70 0.31 -24.98 4.72
C LEU A 70 -0.68 -25.22 5.86
N SER A 71 -0.25 -24.97 7.08
CA SER A 71 -1.12 -24.93 8.24
C SER A 71 -1.61 -23.50 8.40
N ALA A 72 -2.90 -23.32 8.74
CA ALA A 72 -3.47 -22.05 9.18
C ALA A 72 -2.93 -21.59 10.56
N ASN A 73 -1.76 -22.07 10.98
CA ASN A 73 -1.10 -21.61 12.18
C ASN A 73 -0.55 -20.19 11.96
N ASP A 74 -1.07 -19.24 12.72
CA ASP A 74 -0.69 -17.82 12.69
C ASP A 74 0.81 -17.58 12.98
N SER A 75 1.52 -18.55 13.56
CA SER A 75 2.97 -18.47 13.77
C SER A 75 3.80 -18.81 12.53
N LEU A 76 3.19 -19.45 11.53
CA LEU A 76 3.86 -19.92 10.31
C LEU A 76 3.52 -19.06 9.10
N LEU A 77 2.28 -18.55 9.02
CA LEU A 77 1.82 -17.65 7.97
C LEU A 77 1.98 -16.20 8.44
N THR A 78 2.60 -15.36 7.64
CA THR A 78 2.75 -13.93 7.94
C THR A 78 2.43 -13.11 6.70
N VAL A 79 1.53 -12.13 6.84
CA VAL A 79 1.25 -11.15 5.79
C VAL A 79 1.89 -9.83 6.18
N LYS A 80 2.56 -9.18 5.23
CA LYS A 80 3.25 -7.90 5.40
C LYS A 80 2.88 -6.96 4.27
N LEU A 81 2.86 -5.67 4.55
CA LEU A 81 2.79 -4.65 3.52
C LEU A 81 4.19 -4.51 2.87
N LEU A 82 4.27 -4.37 1.55
CA LEU A 82 5.54 -4.46 0.81
C LEU A 82 6.65 -3.54 1.36
N HIS A 83 6.28 -2.33 1.79
CA HIS A 83 7.20 -1.31 2.30
C HIS A 83 7.20 -1.18 3.83
N ASN A 84 6.50 -2.07 4.55
CA ASN A 84 6.51 -2.08 6.01
C ASN A 84 6.92 -3.48 6.53
N PRO A 85 8.00 -3.59 7.31
CA PRO A 85 8.49 -4.88 7.80
C PRO A 85 7.59 -5.55 8.84
N ALA A 86 6.64 -4.79 9.43
CA ALA A 86 5.73 -5.28 10.46
C ALA A 86 4.77 -6.33 9.92
N ARG A 87 4.54 -7.37 10.73
CA ARG A 87 3.50 -8.37 10.44
C ARG A 87 2.13 -7.77 10.68
N LEU A 88 1.19 -8.02 9.78
CA LEU A 88 -0.21 -7.74 10.04
C LEU A 88 -0.74 -8.71 11.09
N LEU A 89 -1.42 -8.17 12.10
CA LEU A 89 -2.20 -8.97 13.03
C LEU A 89 -3.45 -9.48 12.32
N GLY A 90 -3.87 -10.69 12.63
CA GLY A 90 -5.02 -11.33 12.00
C GLY A 90 -5.12 -12.80 12.38
N SER A 91 -6.11 -13.47 11.80
CA SER A 91 -6.35 -14.91 11.97
C SER A 91 -6.33 -15.62 10.62
N ALA A 92 -5.62 -16.73 10.53
CA ALA A 92 -5.68 -17.64 9.41
C ALA A 92 -6.68 -18.78 9.65
N THR A 93 -7.38 -19.21 8.62
CA THR A 93 -8.32 -20.34 8.68
C THR A 93 -8.24 -21.15 7.39
N THR A 94 -8.19 -22.47 7.51
CA THR A 94 -8.27 -23.37 6.36
C THR A 94 -9.71 -23.42 5.83
N ILE A 95 -9.89 -23.29 4.52
CA ILE A 95 -11.21 -23.30 3.87
C ILE A 95 -11.37 -24.57 3.03
N GLY A 96 -12.40 -25.36 3.35
CA GLY A 96 -12.80 -26.55 2.59
C GLY A 96 -11.85 -27.75 2.72
N ASP A 97 -11.98 -28.70 1.80
CA ASP A 97 -11.09 -29.88 1.69
C ASP A 97 -9.84 -29.59 0.82
N GLU A 98 -9.81 -28.42 0.20
CA GLU A 98 -8.67 -27.94 -0.58
C GLU A 98 -7.68 -27.22 0.35
N ASN A 99 -6.40 -27.23 -0.03
CA ASN A 99 -5.30 -26.65 0.73
C ASN A 99 -5.33 -25.10 0.63
N LEU A 100 -6.47 -24.47 0.93
CA LEU A 100 -6.70 -23.03 0.86
C LEU A 100 -6.70 -22.45 2.27
N ILE A 101 -5.99 -21.34 2.45
CA ILE A 101 -5.98 -20.60 3.70
C ILE A 101 -6.52 -19.21 3.44
N ALA A 102 -7.57 -18.81 4.15
CA ALA A 102 -7.95 -17.42 4.25
C ALA A 102 -7.25 -16.78 5.44
N PHE A 103 -6.65 -15.61 5.22
CA PHE A 103 -6.14 -14.74 6.26
C PHE A 103 -7.03 -13.51 6.35
N TYR A 104 -7.52 -13.23 7.56
CA TYR A 104 -8.33 -12.06 7.89
C TYR A 104 -7.51 -11.15 8.82
N PRO A 105 -7.00 -10.00 8.34
CA PRO A 105 -6.30 -9.08 9.20
C PRO A 105 -7.25 -8.44 10.22
N ALA A 106 -6.73 -8.08 11.38
CA ALA A 106 -7.47 -7.38 12.43
C ALA A 106 -7.97 -5.99 11.97
N ILE A 107 -7.31 -5.40 10.98
CA ILE A 107 -7.70 -4.17 10.28
C ILE A 107 -7.72 -4.49 8.78
N PRO A 108 -8.78 -4.12 8.03
CA PRO A 108 -8.83 -4.36 6.58
C PRO A 108 -7.58 -3.85 5.85
N PHE A 109 -7.22 -4.53 4.76
CA PHE A 109 -6.11 -4.11 3.90
C PHE A 109 -6.40 -2.72 3.29
N ILE A 110 -5.35 -1.92 3.17
CA ILE A 110 -5.40 -0.58 2.58
C ILE A 110 -5.62 -0.73 1.08
N ALA A 111 -6.49 0.10 0.49
CA ALA A 111 -6.79 0.05 -0.94
C ALA A 111 -5.57 0.48 -1.79
N GLY A 112 -5.39 -0.18 -2.93
CA GLY A 112 -4.32 0.10 -3.88
C GLY A 112 -2.90 -0.27 -3.43
N GLU A 113 -2.74 -0.94 -2.29
CA GLU A 113 -1.44 -1.34 -1.71
C GLU A 113 -1.06 -2.78 -2.05
N THR A 114 0.24 -3.07 -2.03
CA THR A 114 0.80 -4.40 -2.31
C THR A 114 1.24 -5.10 -1.04
N TYR A 115 0.84 -6.36 -0.88
CA TYR A 115 1.11 -7.18 0.28
C TYR A 115 1.86 -8.45 -0.10
N GLN A 116 2.76 -8.85 0.77
CA GLN A 116 3.58 -10.05 0.65
C GLN A 116 3.15 -11.08 1.69
N VAL A 117 3.02 -12.32 1.24
CA VAL A 117 2.64 -13.48 2.05
C VAL A 117 3.85 -14.36 2.23
N PHE A 118 4.21 -14.61 3.49
CA PHE A 118 5.31 -15.46 3.89
C PHE A 118 4.78 -16.71 4.59
N TYR A 119 5.39 -17.86 4.29
CA TYR A 119 5.21 -19.09 5.05
C TYR A 119 6.57 -19.60 5.53
N LYS A 120 6.73 -19.79 6.84
CA LYS A 120 8.02 -20.15 7.46
C LYS A 120 9.15 -19.21 7.01
N ASN A 121 8.87 -17.89 6.99
CA ASN A 121 9.75 -16.82 6.51
C ASN A 121 10.15 -16.88 5.02
N LYS A 122 9.57 -17.77 4.22
CA LYS A 122 9.75 -17.80 2.76
C LYS A 122 8.61 -17.04 2.09
N LEU A 123 8.92 -16.09 1.20
CA LEU A 123 7.91 -15.44 0.36
C LEU A 123 7.26 -16.51 -0.53
N ILE A 124 5.95 -16.67 -0.40
CA ILE A 124 5.16 -17.64 -1.18
C ILE A 124 4.22 -16.96 -2.16
N SER A 125 3.82 -15.72 -1.90
CA SER A 125 2.93 -14.99 -2.79
C SER A 125 2.93 -13.49 -2.55
N GLU A 126 2.42 -12.75 -3.53
CA GLU A 126 2.21 -11.31 -3.48
C GLU A 126 0.84 -11.00 -4.08
N PHE A 127 0.13 -10.03 -3.51
CA PHE A 127 -1.15 -9.56 -4.04
C PHE A 127 -1.30 -8.06 -3.85
N ARG A 128 -2.14 -7.44 -4.68
CA ARG A 128 -2.46 -6.03 -4.60
C ARG A 128 -3.96 -5.84 -4.40
N THR A 129 -4.33 -4.96 -3.48
CA THR A 129 -5.72 -4.56 -3.31
C THR A 129 -6.16 -3.60 -4.42
N ARG A 130 -7.45 -3.58 -4.73
CA ARG A 130 -8.03 -2.63 -5.68
C ARG A 130 -7.87 -1.21 -5.13
N THR A 131 -7.61 -0.24 -6.00
CA THR A 131 -7.64 1.18 -5.62
C THR A 131 -9.08 1.60 -5.32
N SER A 132 -9.28 2.40 -4.28
CA SER A 132 -10.59 3.02 -4.02
C SER A 132 -10.99 3.89 -5.23
N THR A 133 -12.24 3.77 -5.67
CA THR A 133 -12.81 4.64 -6.72
C THR A 133 -13.60 5.81 -6.13
N SER A 134 -13.65 5.90 -4.79
CA SER A 134 -14.29 6.99 -4.08
C SER A 134 -13.48 8.28 -4.25
N VAL A 135 -14.20 9.39 -4.45
CA VAL A 135 -13.58 10.72 -4.50
C VAL A 135 -13.07 11.03 -3.10
N SER A 136 -11.76 11.30 -2.99
CA SER A 136 -11.14 11.67 -1.71
C SER A 136 -11.95 12.75 -1.01
N SER A 137 -12.31 12.47 0.24
CA SER A 137 -12.95 13.43 1.16
C SER A 137 -12.05 13.80 2.34
N THR A 138 -10.84 13.23 2.38
CA THR A 138 -9.92 13.41 3.50
C THR A 138 -9.19 14.73 3.36
N SER A 139 -9.24 15.55 4.40
CA SER A 139 -8.67 16.90 4.43
C SER A 139 -8.10 17.21 5.80
N ILE A 140 -7.23 18.23 5.87
CA ILE A 140 -6.75 18.76 7.13
C ILE A 140 -7.74 19.82 7.61
N THR A 141 -8.34 19.59 8.79
CA THR A 141 -9.37 20.46 9.35
C THR A 141 -8.80 21.52 10.29
N ALA A 142 -7.63 21.26 10.90
CA ALA A 142 -6.95 22.22 11.75
C ALA A 142 -5.47 21.87 11.93
N VAL A 143 -4.66 22.90 12.20
CA VAL A 143 -3.32 22.75 12.76
C VAL A 143 -3.18 23.61 14.00
N TYR A 144 -2.71 23.01 15.10
CA TYR A 144 -2.45 23.70 16.35
C TYR A 144 -0.95 23.87 16.61
N PRO A 145 -0.52 25.02 17.14
CA PRO A 145 -1.35 26.19 17.48
C PRO A 145 -1.94 26.88 16.24
N THR A 146 -3.16 27.42 16.35
CA THR A 146 -3.86 28.08 15.23
C THR A 146 -3.26 29.44 14.89
N ILE A 147 -2.64 30.11 15.87
CA ILE A 147 -1.98 31.40 15.70
C ILE A 147 -0.86 31.34 14.64
N ASP A 148 -0.57 32.46 14.01
CA ASP A 148 0.44 32.63 12.96
C ASP A 148 1.78 33.15 13.49
N THR A 149 1.89 33.38 14.80
CA THR A 149 3.11 33.88 15.45
C THR A 149 3.53 32.90 16.55
N LEU A 150 4.54 32.08 16.27
CA LEU A 150 4.97 30.97 17.12
C LEU A 150 6.28 31.29 17.82
N PRO A 151 6.50 30.86 19.08
CA PRO A 151 7.77 31.11 19.75
C PRO A 151 8.89 30.21 19.19
N ALA A 152 10.14 30.69 19.21
CA ALA A 152 11.30 29.93 18.72
C ALA A 152 11.58 28.61 19.47
N ASN A 153 10.95 28.40 20.64
CA ASN A 153 10.98 27.15 21.41
C ASN A 153 9.65 26.38 21.35
N LEU A 154 8.82 26.59 20.32
CA LEU A 154 7.66 25.74 20.08
C LEU A 154 8.12 24.28 19.95
N LEU A 155 7.55 23.41 20.76
CA LEU A 155 7.96 22.00 20.80
C LEU A 155 7.12 21.11 19.89
N LYS A 156 5.82 21.40 19.76
CA LYS A 156 4.87 20.49 19.10
C LYS A 156 3.92 21.22 18.19
N LEU A 157 3.53 20.54 17.12
CA LEU A 157 2.37 20.85 16.30
C LEU A 157 1.39 19.68 16.38
N TYR A 158 0.10 19.99 16.26
CA TYR A 158 -0.94 18.98 16.08
C TYR A 158 -1.59 19.18 14.73
N ILE A 159 -1.63 18.14 13.90
CA ILE A 159 -2.30 18.17 12.59
C ILE A 159 -3.56 17.32 12.71
N VAL A 160 -4.72 17.94 12.47
CA VAL A 160 -6.04 17.31 12.59
C VAL A 160 -6.60 17.03 11.20
N PHE A 161 -6.96 15.78 10.97
CA PHE A 161 -7.50 15.26 9.72
C PHE A 161 -8.99 14.94 9.86
N SER A 162 -9.75 15.03 8.77
CA SER A 162 -11.17 14.66 8.73
C SER A 162 -11.42 13.15 8.75
N ALA A 163 -10.38 12.34 8.50
CA ALA A 163 -10.43 10.88 8.51
C ALA A 163 -9.11 10.28 9.03
N PRO A 164 -9.11 9.00 9.49
CA PRO A 164 -7.91 8.35 9.99
C PRO A 164 -6.82 8.22 8.92
N MET A 165 -5.61 8.70 9.20
CA MET A 165 -4.51 8.71 8.24
C MET A 165 -3.67 7.43 8.28
N ARG A 166 -2.94 7.16 7.18
CA ARG A 166 -1.91 6.11 7.17
C ARG A 166 -0.72 6.54 8.03
N GLU A 167 -0.33 5.65 8.93
CA GLU A 167 0.73 5.89 9.91
C GLU A 167 2.09 5.36 9.43
N SER A 168 3.14 5.70 10.18
CA SER A 168 4.55 5.32 9.98
C SER A 168 5.19 5.84 8.69
N VAL A 169 4.63 6.91 8.11
CA VAL A 169 5.11 7.52 6.86
C VAL A 169 5.06 9.05 6.88
N SER A 170 4.74 9.67 8.02
CA SER A 170 4.49 11.11 8.14
C SER A 170 5.69 11.97 7.73
N SER A 171 6.92 11.51 7.97
CA SER A 171 8.15 12.21 7.58
C SER A 171 8.33 12.35 6.07
N GLU A 172 7.65 11.54 5.26
CA GLU A 172 7.65 11.66 3.80
C GLU A 172 6.75 12.80 3.31
N TYR A 173 5.72 13.14 4.09
CA TYR A 173 4.63 14.02 3.65
C TYR A 173 4.59 15.37 4.37
N ILE A 174 5.25 15.51 5.52
CA ILE A 174 5.26 16.73 6.33
C ILE A 174 6.62 17.41 6.23
N HIS A 175 6.61 18.64 5.76
CA HIS A 175 7.82 19.42 5.51
C HIS A 175 7.72 20.81 6.14
N LEU A 176 8.86 21.35 6.58
CA LEU A 176 8.96 22.77 6.91
C LEU A 176 9.74 23.47 5.81
N VAL A 177 9.17 24.52 5.23
CA VAL A 177 9.78 25.31 4.16
C VAL A 177 10.11 26.69 4.71
N ASP A 178 11.31 27.19 4.41
CA ASP A 178 11.75 28.51 4.84
C ASP A 178 11.26 29.65 3.91
N GLU A 179 11.71 30.87 4.20
CA GLU A 179 11.36 32.08 3.44
C GLU A 179 11.97 32.14 2.03
N SER A 180 13.04 31.37 1.78
CA SER A 180 13.69 31.24 0.47
C SER A 180 13.00 30.20 -0.42
N GLY A 181 12.10 29.40 0.17
CA GLY A 181 11.46 28.27 -0.49
C GLY A 181 12.19 26.94 -0.29
N ASP A 182 13.24 26.92 0.53
CA ASP A 182 14.03 25.71 0.77
C ASP A 182 13.35 24.81 1.81
N THR A 183 13.29 23.51 1.51
CA THR A 183 12.77 22.51 2.44
C THR A 183 13.83 22.19 3.50
N LEU A 184 13.46 22.35 4.76
CA LEU A 184 14.34 22.13 5.89
C LEU A 184 14.33 20.67 6.33
N ASN A 185 15.51 20.08 6.38
CA ASN A 185 15.73 18.73 6.86
C ASN A 185 15.97 18.70 8.38
N ASP A 186 15.75 17.55 9.01
CA ASP A 186 16.03 17.29 10.43
C ASP A 186 15.40 18.32 11.41
N VAL A 187 14.26 18.90 11.03
CA VAL A 187 13.52 19.85 11.86
C VAL A 187 12.60 19.12 12.84
N PHE A 188 11.89 18.12 12.33
CA PHE A 188 11.03 17.27 13.12
C PHE A 188 11.79 16.05 13.64
N LEU A 189 11.44 15.62 14.85
CA LEU A 189 11.95 14.38 15.42
C LEU A 189 11.27 13.19 14.73
N ASP A 190 12.06 12.29 14.14
CA ASP A 190 11.55 11.02 13.62
C ASP A 190 11.25 10.06 14.79
N LEU A 191 9.98 9.95 15.16
CA LEU A 191 9.49 9.08 16.22
C LEU A 191 8.82 7.85 15.61
N GLN A 192 9.29 6.66 15.98
CA GLN A 192 8.70 5.39 15.60
C GLN A 192 8.39 4.57 16.88
N PRO A 193 7.10 4.28 17.19
CA PRO A 193 5.91 4.63 16.41
C PRO A 193 5.57 6.14 16.47
N GLU A 194 4.84 6.60 15.46
CA GLU A 194 4.30 7.96 15.40
C GLU A 194 3.29 8.22 16.53
N LEU A 195 3.12 9.50 16.90
CA LEU A 195 2.26 9.92 17.99
C LEU A 195 0.85 10.30 17.52
N TRP A 196 0.04 9.29 17.21
CA TRP A 196 -1.37 9.45 16.85
C TRP A 196 -2.29 9.38 18.07
N ASN A 197 -3.44 10.05 17.98
CA ASN A 197 -4.56 9.73 18.86
C ASN A 197 -5.21 8.38 18.47
N GLU A 198 -6.08 7.85 19.33
CA GLU A 198 -6.70 6.53 19.13
C GLU A 198 -7.46 6.41 17.79
N SER A 199 -8.13 7.47 17.35
CA SER A 199 -8.84 7.49 16.07
C SER A 199 -7.94 7.64 14.85
N GLY A 200 -6.63 7.91 15.01
CA GLY A 200 -5.70 8.14 13.90
C GLY A 200 -5.96 9.44 13.13
N THR A 201 -6.70 10.39 13.72
CA THR A 201 -7.10 11.66 13.09
C THR A 201 -6.30 12.86 13.59
N VAL A 202 -5.49 12.70 14.64
CA VAL A 202 -4.63 13.76 15.18
C VAL A 202 -3.21 13.24 15.29
N LEU A 203 -2.31 13.81 14.50
CA LEU A 203 -0.87 13.56 14.63
C LEU A 203 -0.22 14.63 15.51
N THR A 204 0.59 14.20 16.46
CA THR A 204 1.48 15.09 17.22
C THR A 204 2.88 15.05 16.62
N THR A 205 3.29 16.15 15.97
CA THR A 205 4.64 16.29 15.40
C THR A 205 5.52 17.09 16.35
N TRP A 206 6.71 16.58 16.67
CA TRP A 206 7.66 17.28 17.53
C TRP A 206 8.75 17.94 16.69
N PHE A 207 9.01 19.21 16.96
CA PHE A 207 10.33 19.76 16.64
C PHE A 207 11.37 19.04 17.50
N ASP A 208 12.57 18.78 16.97
CA ASP A 208 13.61 18.04 17.69
C ASP A 208 13.87 18.67 19.08
N PRO A 209 13.51 17.99 20.18
CA PRO A 209 13.69 18.52 21.53
C PRO A 209 15.16 18.71 21.88
N GLY A 210 16.05 17.89 21.31
CA GLY A 210 17.50 17.99 21.46
C GLY A 210 18.05 19.29 20.89
N ARG A 211 17.39 19.84 19.88
CA ARG A 211 17.70 21.14 19.28
C ARG A 211 17.06 22.32 20.00
N ILE A 212 16.06 22.10 20.87
CA ILE A 212 15.38 23.18 21.62
C ILE A 212 16.00 23.44 22.99
N LYS A 213 16.41 22.36 23.68
CA LYS A 213 17.08 22.46 24.98
C LYS A 213 18.49 22.99 24.78
N ARG A 214 18.85 24.00 25.59
CA ARG A 214 20.19 24.60 25.60
C ARG A 214 21.21 23.56 26.06
N ASP A 215 22.43 23.67 25.54
CA ASP A 215 23.60 22.89 25.95
C ASP A 215 23.57 21.39 25.62
N LEU A 216 22.60 20.93 24.83
CA LEU A 216 22.63 19.61 24.24
C LEU A 216 23.38 19.63 22.91
N GLN A 217 24.12 18.56 22.63
CA GLN A 217 24.91 18.40 21.41
C GLN A 217 24.13 18.72 20.12
N PRO A 218 22.85 18.28 19.93
CA PRO A 218 22.11 18.63 18.72
C PRO A 218 21.86 20.14 18.55
N ASN A 219 21.62 20.87 19.65
CA ASN A 219 21.49 22.33 19.59
C ASN A 219 22.82 23.01 19.26
N LEU A 220 23.94 22.53 19.82
CA LEU A 220 25.27 23.09 19.53
C LEU A 220 25.67 22.89 18.07
N GLU A 221 25.31 21.75 17.47
CA GLU A 221 25.66 21.41 16.09
C GLU A 221 24.70 21.99 15.05
N LYS A 222 23.38 21.95 15.30
CA LYS A 222 22.33 22.29 14.31
C LYS A 222 21.50 23.52 14.68
N GLY A 223 21.73 24.14 15.84
CA GLY A 223 20.93 25.26 16.34
C GLY A 223 19.46 24.90 16.60
N ASN A 224 18.66 25.91 16.94
CA ASN A 224 17.21 25.74 17.11
C ASN A 224 16.54 25.37 15.76
N PRO A 225 15.47 24.56 15.78
CA PRO A 225 14.70 24.26 14.57
C PRO A 225 14.03 25.50 13.96
N LEU A 226 13.63 26.45 14.82
CA LEU A 226 12.99 27.70 14.45
C LEU A 226 13.84 28.90 14.89
N ILE A 227 14.06 29.85 13.99
CA ILE A 227 14.87 31.05 14.24
C ILE A 227 13.97 32.27 14.39
N ALA A 228 14.14 33.03 15.48
CA ALA A 228 13.36 34.24 15.73
C ALA A 228 13.52 35.27 14.60
N GLY A 229 12.43 35.91 14.22
CA GLY A 229 12.35 36.88 13.12
C GLY A 229 12.16 36.26 11.73
N LYS A 230 12.30 34.93 11.59
CA LYS A 230 12.12 34.22 10.32
C LYS A 230 10.66 33.81 10.09
N ARG A 231 10.33 33.57 8.82
CA ARG A 231 9.05 33.05 8.35
C ARG A 231 9.22 31.62 7.86
N TYR A 232 8.20 30.80 8.10
CA TYR A 232 8.17 29.42 7.64
C TYR A 232 6.77 29.05 7.14
N ARG A 233 6.71 27.98 6.34
CA ARG A 233 5.49 27.32 5.93
C ARG A 233 5.56 25.85 6.33
N LEU A 234 4.60 25.40 7.13
CA LEU A 234 4.32 23.98 7.29
C LEU A 234 3.60 23.51 6.03
N PHE A 235 4.16 22.54 5.34
CA PHE A 235 3.60 21.93 4.14
C PHE A 235 3.22 20.48 4.42
N VAL A 236 2.01 20.08 4.03
CA VAL A 236 1.58 18.67 4.04
C VAL A 236 1.12 18.28 2.65
N SER A 237 1.79 17.27 2.08
CA SER A 237 1.52 16.81 0.72
C SER A 237 0.20 16.07 0.61
N LYS A 238 -0.54 16.33 -0.47
CA LYS A 238 -1.79 15.63 -0.80
C LYS A 238 -1.61 14.15 -1.08
N GLU A 239 -0.39 13.75 -1.43
CA GLU A 239 -0.06 12.35 -1.74
C GLU A 239 -0.10 11.46 -0.49
N TRP A 240 -0.28 12.04 0.70
CA TRP A 240 -0.49 11.28 1.91
C TRP A 240 -1.86 10.61 1.90
N LYS A 241 -1.84 9.28 1.88
CA LYS A 241 -3.03 8.46 1.94
C LYS A 241 -3.61 8.34 3.35
N ASP A 242 -4.93 8.25 3.40
CA ASP A 242 -5.66 7.82 4.58
C ASP A 242 -5.61 6.28 4.76
N ARG A 243 -6.20 5.76 5.84
CA ARG A 243 -6.25 4.30 6.09
C ARG A 243 -7.05 3.51 5.03
N LYS A 244 -7.92 4.18 4.27
CA LYS A 244 -8.64 3.57 3.15
C LYS A 244 -7.81 3.61 1.85
N GLY A 245 -6.67 4.29 1.84
CA GLY A 245 -5.82 4.43 0.66
C GLY A 245 -6.17 5.63 -0.20
N GLU A 246 -7.01 6.54 0.28
CA GLU A 246 -7.43 7.76 -0.44
C GLU A 246 -6.47 8.91 -0.13
N LEU A 247 -6.10 9.69 -1.14
CA LEU A 247 -5.25 10.87 -0.99
C LEU A 247 -5.93 11.95 -0.14
N LEU A 248 -5.22 13.01 0.24
CA LEU A 248 -5.89 14.24 0.69
C LEU A 248 -6.52 14.96 -0.50
N THR A 249 -7.54 15.78 -0.23
CA THR A 249 -8.23 16.59 -1.26
C THR A 249 -7.31 17.61 -1.92
N GLN A 250 -6.30 18.11 -1.22
CA GLN A 250 -5.34 19.11 -1.69
C GLN A 250 -4.09 19.14 -0.80
N ASP A 251 -3.03 19.79 -1.29
CA ASP A 251 -1.88 20.13 -0.46
C ASP A 251 -2.31 21.13 0.62
N PHE A 252 -1.74 21.02 1.81
CA PHE A 252 -2.04 21.93 2.91
C PHE A 252 -0.82 22.79 3.24
N GLU A 253 -1.08 24.08 3.48
CA GLU A 253 -0.07 25.02 3.90
C GLU A 253 -0.51 25.85 5.10
N LYS A 254 0.37 25.96 6.11
CA LYS A 254 0.23 26.94 7.19
C LYS A 254 1.47 27.80 7.28
N GLN A 255 1.30 29.09 7.04
CA GLN A 255 2.37 30.08 7.20
C GLN A 255 2.41 30.59 8.64
N PHE A 256 3.62 30.85 9.16
CA PHE A 256 3.81 31.49 10.46
C PHE A 256 5.13 32.25 10.55
N VAL A 257 5.19 33.20 11.47
CA VAL A 257 6.38 33.96 11.86
C VAL A 257 6.87 33.48 13.22
N VAL A 258 8.17 33.45 13.40
CA VAL A 258 8.76 33.03 14.68
C VAL A 258 9.11 34.24 15.53
N LYS A 259 8.51 34.34 16.72
CA LYS A 259 8.88 35.33 17.75
C LYS A 259 9.97 34.76 18.67
N GLN A 260 10.42 35.60 19.60
CA GLN A 260 11.35 35.18 20.65
C GLN A 260 10.80 33.99 21.46
N ARG A 261 11.72 33.24 22.09
CA ARG A 261 11.36 32.11 22.95
C ARG A 261 10.39 32.56 24.03
N ASP A 262 9.42 31.72 24.33
CA ASP A 262 8.57 31.92 25.50
C ASP A 262 9.27 31.32 26.72
N GLU A 263 9.69 32.20 27.63
CA GLU A 263 10.35 31.87 28.89
C GLU A 263 9.50 32.28 30.09
N LYS A 264 8.27 32.74 29.86
CA LYS A 264 7.40 33.18 30.94
C LYS A 264 6.94 31.96 31.72
N ILE A 265 7.40 31.87 32.97
CA ILE A 265 6.95 30.85 33.90
C ILE A 265 5.45 31.08 34.18
N PRO A 266 4.60 30.05 34.10
CA PRO A 266 3.19 30.16 34.50
C PRO A 266 3.10 30.61 35.96
N ASP A 267 2.23 31.58 36.25
CA ASP A 267 1.91 32.01 37.62
C ASP A 267 0.53 31.48 38.03
N PRO A 268 0.46 30.40 38.83
CA PRO A 268 -0.80 29.82 39.26
C PRO A 268 -1.70 30.76 40.05
N ASN A 269 -1.12 31.77 40.73
CA ASN A 269 -1.92 32.74 41.51
C ASN A 269 -2.73 33.67 40.60
N SER A 270 -2.37 33.77 39.32
CA SER A 270 -3.07 34.58 38.33
C SER A 270 -4.21 33.82 37.61
N TRP A 271 -4.37 32.52 37.89
CA TRP A 271 -5.34 31.69 37.18
C TRP A 271 -6.78 31.99 37.62
N LYS A 272 -7.67 32.16 36.64
CA LYS A 272 -9.12 32.23 36.87
C LYS A 272 -9.72 30.88 36.48
N ILE A 273 -10.10 30.10 37.48
CA ILE A 273 -10.72 28.80 37.28
C ILE A 273 -12.22 29.01 37.04
N VAL A 274 -12.71 28.60 35.87
CA VAL A 274 -14.13 28.63 35.51
C VAL A 274 -14.63 27.20 35.46
N SER A 275 -15.71 26.90 36.18
CA SER A 275 -16.33 25.58 36.11
C SER A 275 -17.08 25.43 34.78
N PRO A 276 -17.00 24.26 34.11
CA PRO A 276 -17.80 24.01 32.93
C PRO A 276 -19.29 24.08 33.27
N VAL A 277 -20.09 24.59 32.35
CA VAL A 277 -21.55 24.56 32.48
C VAL A 277 -21.99 23.10 32.35
N ALA A 278 -22.87 22.63 33.24
CA ALA A 278 -23.41 21.28 33.12
C ALA A 278 -24.16 21.14 31.78
N ASN A 279 -23.89 20.04 31.07
CA ASN A 279 -24.60 19.65 29.84
C ASN A 279 -25.95 19.02 30.18
#